data_AF-A0A9P9Q244-F1
#
_entry.id   AF-A0A9P9Q244-F1
#
_cell.length_a   1.000
_cell.length_b   1.000
_cell.length_c   1.000
_cell.angle_alpha   90.00
_cell.angle_beta   90.00
_cell.angle_gamma   90.00
#
_symmetry.space_group_name_H-M   'P 1'
#
loop_
_entity.id
_entity.type
_entity.pdbx_description
1 polymer ?
#
loop_
_entity_poly.entity_id
_entity_poly.type
_entity_poly.pdbx_seq_one_letter_code
_entity_poly.pdbx_strand_id
1 'polypeptide(L)'
;MPLSHFPRFRTLFLSIVGFCTTIAILIAYNVLIHDVLPIRRAYYLETDYLYQRANADFTKFMSESPDGKVPQDALRLYSLMSNVAQLHYWSIPTTIRYDEWLSLYFDGLGLGDHKGSEYWIYFGGTSEAASKSGEKEEDDAFVFEHRYKKHSCTDPPHMCTAYQAAFNRVYERWPGINKSRSPQSGTSKANLRYVDCDVSPLLCDGIWGLPVAANMLIHMKIGHECDNSIEGIERCSVTWRIIGLPIRKLPWTRRIRIRLDSGGTTVVPAFPDAEEQLWTLMAYAGAEEGLVYYPASEEEGGTNWVLTVEPAGYERPKYSHRLGLESWAVLRTFMDFPLGLPRELLVRCYLERWLDLFLRWWDGPPHVVYPRSCVDVEGEHERSRKRMDVMDDLVKNHGIHPNQMFMA
;
A
#
# COMPACT_ATOMS: atom_id res chain seq x y z
N MET A 1 4.35 -21.46 -69.43
CA MET A 1 5.23 -21.74 -68.27
C MET A 1 4.35 -21.77 -67.03
N PRO A 2 4.10 -22.95 -66.43
CA PRO A 2 3.30 -23.01 -65.22
C PRO A 2 4.14 -22.55 -64.03
N LEU A 3 3.65 -21.53 -63.31
CA LEU A 3 4.20 -21.17 -62.01
C LEU A 3 4.09 -22.38 -61.09
N SER A 4 5.24 -22.96 -60.74
CA SER A 4 5.33 -23.96 -59.71
C SER A 4 4.69 -23.42 -58.44
N HIS A 5 3.57 -24.02 -58.04
CA HIS A 5 3.00 -23.84 -56.72
C HIS A 5 4.12 -24.00 -55.69
N PHE A 6 4.27 -23.02 -54.79
CA PHE A 6 5.17 -23.08 -53.63
C PHE A 6 4.39 -23.66 -52.43
N PRO A 7 4.22 -24.99 -52.29
CA PRO A 7 3.57 -25.59 -51.12
C PRO A 7 4.32 -25.24 -49.83
N ARG A 8 5.63 -24.97 -49.92
CA ARG A 8 6.48 -24.59 -48.80
C ARG A 8 6.09 -23.25 -48.16
N PHE A 9 5.58 -22.29 -48.95
CA PHE A 9 5.22 -20.98 -48.41
C PHE A 9 3.94 -21.03 -47.56
N ARG A 10 2.95 -21.82 -47.98
CA ARG A 10 1.70 -22.02 -47.23
C ARG A 10 1.95 -22.73 -45.91
N THR A 11 2.79 -23.77 -45.89
CA THR A 11 3.13 -24.50 -44.67
C THR A 11 3.93 -23.63 -43.69
N LEU A 12 4.87 -22.82 -44.20
CA LEU A 12 5.66 -21.90 -43.38
C LEU A 12 4.79 -20.78 -42.79
N PHE A 13 3.87 -20.20 -43.57
CA PHE A 13 2.93 -19.20 -43.07
C PHE A 13 1.99 -19.75 -41.98
N LEU A 14 1.41 -20.94 -42.19
CA LEU A 14 0.57 -21.59 -41.17
C LEU A 14 1.36 -21.93 -39.90
N SER A 15 2.63 -22.34 -40.03
CA SER A 15 3.52 -22.57 -38.89
C SER A 15 3.78 -21.29 -38.09
N ILE A 16 4.06 -20.16 -38.78
CA ILE A 16 4.26 -18.86 -38.13
C ILE A 16 2.98 -18.41 -37.43
N VAL A 17 1.82 -18.50 -38.08
CA VAL A 17 0.54 -18.14 -37.45
C VAL A 17 0.25 -19.03 -36.24
N GLY A 18 0.52 -20.33 -36.34
CA GLY A 18 0.41 -21.28 -35.20
C GLY A 18 1.35 -20.93 -34.05
N PHE A 19 2.59 -20.55 -34.34
CA PHE A 19 3.56 -20.12 -33.34
C PHE A 19 3.15 -18.80 -32.67
N CYS A 20 2.75 -17.78 -33.44
CA CYS A 20 2.27 -16.50 -32.93
C CYS A 20 1.01 -16.65 -32.07
N THR A 21 0.06 -17.48 -32.49
CA THR A 21 -1.17 -17.75 -31.72
C THR A 21 -0.86 -18.49 -30.41
N THR A 22 0.05 -19.47 -30.43
CA THR A 22 0.49 -20.17 -29.21
C THR A 22 1.18 -19.21 -28.23
N ILE A 23 2.07 -18.34 -28.74
CA ILE A 23 2.69 -17.29 -27.92
C ILE A 23 1.64 -16.35 -27.34
N ALA A 24 0.68 -15.89 -28.16
CA ALA A 24 -0.37 -14.99 -27.68
C ALA A 24 -1.22 -15.63 -26.58
N ILE A 25 -1.55 -16.93 -26.70
CA ILE A 25 -2.28 -17.67 -25.66
C ILE A 25 -1.44 -17.80 -24.39
N LEU A 26 -0.15 -18.10 -24.51
CA LEU A 26 0.74 -18.19 -23.34
C LEU A 26 0.90 -16.84 -22.65
N ILE A 27 1.02 -15.74 -23.40
CA ILE A 27 1.06 -14.38 -22.83
C ILE A 27 -0.26 -14.07 -22.13
N ALA A 28 -1.40 -14.30 -22.80
CA ALA A 28 -2.72 -14.06 -22.21
C ALA A 28 -2.95 -14.90 -20.94
N TYR A 29 -2.53 -16.17 -20.95
CA TYR A 29 -2.58 -17.05 -19.78
C TYR A 29 -1.71 -16.50 -18.64
N ASN A 30 -0.47 -16.11 -18.92
CA ASN A 30 0.42 -15.57 -17.90
C ASN A 30 -0.15 -14.28 -17.30
N VAL A 31 -0.55 -13.32 -18.13
CA VAL A 31 -1.14 -12.05 -17.67
C VAL A 31 -2.40 -12.31 -16.84
N LEU A 32 -3.29 -13.19 -17.30
CA LEU A 32 -4.56 -13.42 -16.61
C LEU A 32 -4.34 -14.13 -15.26
N ILE A 33 -3.46 -15.14 -15.21
CA ILE A 33 -3.28 -16.00 -14.04
C ILE A 33 -2.30 -15.40 -13.02
N HIS A 34 -1.22 -14.77 -13.48
CA HIS A 34 -0.15 -14.26 -12.61
C HIS A 34 -0.30 -12.78 -12.27
N ASP A 35 -1.03 -11.99 -13.07
CA ASP A 35 -1.21 -10.55 -12.78
C ASP A 35 -2.66 -10.23 -12.40
N VAL A 36 -3.60 -10.46 -13.32
CA VAL A 36 -4.99 -10.00 -13.16
C VAL A 36 -5.70 -10.70 -12.00
N LEU A 37 -5.59 -12.02 -11.88
CA LEU A 37 -6.24 -12.77 -10.81
C LEU A 37 -5.69 -12.41 -9.41
N PRO A 38 -4.36 -12.34 -9.17
CA PRO A 38 -3.81 -11.88 -7.90
C PRO A 38 -4.22 -10.46 -7.52
N ILE A 39 -4.12 -9.50 -8.46
CA ILE A 39 -4.56 -8.11 -8.23
C ILE A 39 -6.03 -8.09 -7.79
N ARG A 40 -6.86 -8.85 -8.49
CA ARG A 40 -8.29 -8.91 -8.20
C ARG A 40 -8.59 -9.52 -6.84
N ARG A 41 -7.90 -10.61 -6.47
CA ARG A 41 -8.04 -11.22 -5.13
C ARG A 41 -7.62 -10.26 -4.02
N ALA A 42 -6.52 -9.54 -4.22
CA ALA A 42 -6.04 -8.53 -3.29
C ALA A 42 -7.03 -7.36 -3.15
N TYR A 43 -7.59 -6.89 -4.28
CA TYR A 43 -8.62 -5.86 -4.28
C TYR A 43 -9.80 -6.24 -3.37
N TYR A 44 -10.36 -7.45 -3.52
CA TYR A 44 -11.49 -7.85 -2.69
C TYR A 44 -11.10 -8.07 -1.23
N LEU A 45 -9.97 -8.72 -0.98
CA LEU A 45 -9.46 -8.95 0.37
C LEU A 45 -9.33 -7.64 1.15
N GLU A 46 -8.67 -6.64 0.54
CA GLU A 46 -8.46 -5.35 1.17
C GLU A 46 -9.75 -4.53 1.25
N THR A 47 -10.59 -4.56 0.22
CA THR A 47 -11.87 -3.84 0.22
C THR A 47 -12.84 -4.38 1.27
N ASP A 48 -12.99 -5.70 1.38
CA ASP A 48 -13.82 -6.35 2.39
C ASP A 48 -13.34 -6.01 3.79
N TYR A 49 -12.03 -6.10 4.01
CA TYR A 49 -11.41 -5.68 5.26
C TYR A 49 -11.75 -4.22 5.62
N LEU A 50 -11.60 -3.29 4.67
CA LEU A 50 -11.89 -1.88 4.91
C LEU A 50 -13.38 -1.64 5.22
N TYR A 51 -14.29 -2.34 4.55
CA TYR A 51 -15.73 -2.28 4.85
C TYR A 51 -16.04 -2.84 6.24
N GLN A 52 -15.47 -3.99 6.61
CA GLN A 52 -15.68 -4.58 7.92
C GLN A 52 -15.14 -3.68 9.03
N ARG A 53 -13.96 -3.07 8.83
CA ARG A 53 -13.39 -2.07 9.73
C ARG A 53 -14.29 -0.85 9.87
N ALA A 54 -14.78 -0.29 8.77
CA ALA A 54 -15.70 0.85 8.80
C ALA A 54 -17.00 0.52 9.55
N ASN A 55 -17.59 -0.66 9.28
CA ASN A 55 -18.82 -1.10 9.93
C ASN A 55 -18.64 -1.35 11.44
N ALA A 56 -17.47 -1.87 11.84
CA ALA A 56 -17.08 -2.01 13.24
C ALA A 56 -16.98 -0.63 13.93
N ASP A 57 -16.39 0.36 13.25
CA ASP A 57 -16.33 1.73 13.76
C ASP A 57 -17.73 2.39 13.85
N PHE A 58 -18.67 2.08 12.93
CA PHE A 58 -20.04 2.62 12.95
C PHE A 58 -20.95 1.97 14.01
N THR A 59 -20.79 0.68 14.32
CA THR A 59 -21.58 0.02 15.37
C THR A 59 -21.29 0.61 16.76
N LYS A 60 -20.12 1.22 16.94
CA LYS A 60 -19.74 2.02 18.11
C LYS A 60 -20.56 3.32 18.25
N PHE A 61 -20.94 3.96 17.16
CA PHE A 61 -21.77 5.17 17.19
C PHE A 61 -23.25 4.87 17.51
N MET A 62 -23.75 3.70 17.15
CA MET A 62 -25.15 3.31 17.40
C MET A 62 -25.37 2.60 18.75
N SER A 63 -24.30 2.15 19.41
CA SER A 63 -24.36 1.49 20.72
C SER A 63 -24.24 2.46 21.91
N GLU A 64 -24.34 3.77 21.67
CA GLU A 64 -24.62 4.80 22.68
C GLU A 64 -26.08 4.66 23.19
N SER A 65 -26.36 3.51 23.80
CA SER A 65 -27.58 3.16 24.49
C SER A 65 -27.57 3.79 25.90
N PRO A 66 -28.72 4.22 26.46
CA PRO A 66 -28.80 5.06 27.66
C PRO A 66 -28.32 4.42 28.96
N ASP A 67 -28.01 3.12 28.96
CA ASP A 67 -27.69 2.35 30.17
C ASP A 67 -26.20 2.37 30.58
N GLY A 68 -25.37 3.18 29.90
CA GLY A 68 -24.10 3.67 30.44
C GLY A 68 -23.02 2.63 30.79
N LYS A 69 -23.17 1.37 30.36
CA LYS A 69 -22.12 0.34 30.45
C LYS A 69 -21.63 -0.02 29.06
N VAL A 70 -20.54 0.63 28.68
CA VAL A 70 -19.73 0.27 27.51
C VAL A 70 -18.93 -0.99 27.85
N PRO A 71 -19.09 -2.13 27.13
CA PRO A 71 -18.15 -3.23 27.23
C PRO A 71 -16.78 -2.75 26.76
N GLN A 72 -15.70 -3.04 27.50
CA GLN A 72 -14.33 -2.66 27.11
C GLN A 72 -13.89 -3.25 25.76
N ASP A 73 -14.64 -4.24 25.24
CA ASP A 73 -14.35 -5.04 24.04
C ASP A 73 -15.34 -4.77 22.89
N ALA A 74 -15.79 -3.53 22.72
CA ALA A 74 -16.69 -3.15 21.62
C ALA A 74 -15.99 -3.29 20.24
N LEU A 75 -16.01 -4.52 19.72
CA LEU A 75 -15.88 -4.98 18.33
C LEU A 75 -14.86 -4.20 17.47
N ARG A 76 -13.57 -4.35 17.76
CA ARG A 76 -12.51 -4.10 16.77
C ARG A 76 -12.17 -5.43 16.12
N LEU A 77 -12.07 -5.48 14.79
CA LEU A 77 -11.38 -6.59 14.12
C LEU A 77 -9.90 -6.54 14.53
N TYR A 78 -9.49 -7.46 15.41
CA TYR A 78 -8.12 -7.61 15.89
C TYR A 78 -7.33 -8.51 14.93
N SER A 79 -6.72 -7.90 13.91
CA SER A 79 -5.35 -8.25 13.48
C SER A 79 -4.47 -7.03 13.27
N LEU A 80 -5.01 -5.84 13.57
CA LEU A 80 -4.32 -4.57 13.51
C LEU A 80 -3.58 -4.26 14.77
N MET A 81 -2.41 -3.69 14.58
CA MET A 81 -1.81 -2.83 15.58
C MET A 81 -2.78 -1.69 15.89
N SER A 82 -3.41 -1.77 17.06
CA SER A 82 -4.77 -1.31 17.30
C SER A 82 -5.01 0.20 17.18
N ASN A 83 -3.96 0.99 16.98
CA ASN A 83 -4.03 2.45 16.93
C ASN A 83 -3.09 3.09 15.87
N VAL A 84 -2.31 2.30 15.12
CA VAL A 84 -1.47 2.83 14.03
C VAL A 84 -2.31 2.96 12.75
N ALA A 85 -2.14 4.06 12.00
CA ALA A 85 -2.77 4.18 10.69
C ALA A 85 -2.20 3.12 9.73
N GLN A 86 -3.07 2.21 9.28
CA GLN A 86 -2.73 1.20 8.29
C GLN A 86 -2.73 1.83 6.89
N LEU A 87 -1.70 1.54 6.12
CA LEU A 87 -1.63 1.95 4.72
C LEU A 87 -2.34 0.92 3.86
N HIS A 88 -3.08 1.43 2.88
CA HIS A 88 -3.90 0.63 2.01
C HIS A 88 -3.65 0.98 0.56
N TYR A 89 -3.74 -0.02 -0.29
CA TYR A 89 -3.57 0.14 -1.73
C TYR A 89 -4.82 0.80 -2.35
N TRP A 90 -6.00 0.47 -1.82
CA TRP A 90 -7.30 0.97 -2.29
C TRP A 90 -7.96 1.91 -1.29
N SER A 91 -8.76 2.86 -1.79
CA SER A 91 -9.72 3.60 -0.96
C SER A 91 -11.12 3.04 -1.14
N ILE A 92 -11.85 3.02 -0.04
CA ILE A 92 -13.30 3.09 -0.03
C ILE A 92 -13.68 4.51 0.45
N PRO A 93 -14.94 4.96 0.33
CA PRO A 93 -15.32 6.33 0.70
C PRO A 93 -14.95 6.76 2.14
N THR A 94 -14.68 5.81 3.03
CA THR A 94 -14.34 6.04 4.44
C THR A 94 -12.84 5.93 4.74
N THR A 95 -12.00 5.65 3.74
CA THR A 95 -10.56 5.38 3.95
C THR A 95 -9.68 6.15 2.98
N ILE A 96 -8.45 6.41 3.41
CA ILE A 96 -7.42 7.15 2.67
C ILE A 96 -6.38 6.15 2.18
N ARG A 97 -5.86 6.36 0.96
CA ARG A 97 -4.86 5.47 0.33
C ARG A 97 -3.46 5.75 0.84
N TYR A 98 -2.53 4.82 0.60
CA TYR A 98 -1.15 4.96 1.08
C TYR A 98 -0.45 6.19 0.51
N ASP A 99 -0.66 6.54 -0.76
CA ASP A 99 -0.03 7.70 -1.40
C ASP A 99 -0.46 8.99 -0.70
N GLU A 100 -1.75 9.11 -0.40
CA GLU A 100 -2.30 10.24 0.36
C GLU A 100 -1.80 10.26 1.81
N TRP A 101 -1.76 9.11 2.49
CA TRP A 101 -1.26 8.99 3.87
C TRP A 101 0.22 9.34 4.03
N LEU A 102 1.00 9.12 2.98
CA LEU A 102 2.44 9.35 2.92
C LEU A 102 2.79 10.67 2.22
N SER A 103 1.79 11.44 1.77
CA SER A 103 1.97 12.70 1.04
C SER A 103 2.83 12.54 -0.23
N LEU A 104 2.50 11.53 -1.03
CA LEU A 104 3.17 11.17 -2.26
C LEU A 104 2.27 11.43 -3.48
N TYR A 105 2.92 11.73 -4.60
CA TYR A 105 2.35 11.53 -5.93
C TYR A 105 2.35 10.04 -6.29
N PHE A 106 1.56 9.69 -7.30
CA PHE A 106 1.46 8.32 -7.81
C PHE A 106 2.80 7.75 -8.32
N ASP A 107 3.74 8.61 -8.71
CA ASP A 107 5.07 8.25 -9.21
C ASP A 107 6.10 8.06 -8.07
N GLY A 108 5.66 8.17 -6.81
CA GLY A 108 6.49 8.00 -5.62
C GLY A 108 7.27 9.25 -5.20
N LEU A 109 7.08 10.39 -5.87
CA LEU A 109 7.65 11.68 -5.46
C LEU A 109 6.83 12.32 -4.34
N GLY A 110 7.46 13.16 -3.53
CA GLY A 110 6.80 13.84 -2.41
C GLY A 110 6.05 15.09 -2.86
N LEU A 111 4.93 15.38 -2.20
CA LEU A 111 4.20 16.64 -2.34
C LEU A 111 5.01 17.81 -1.75
N GLY A 112 5.06 18.94 -2.47
CA GLY A 112 5.75 20.17 -2.03
C GLY A 112 5.35 20.66 -0.64
N ASP A 113 4.05 20.62 -0.31
CA ASP A 113 3.55 21.08 0.99
C ASP A 113 4.01 20.22 2.18
N HIS A 114 4.64 19.07 1.91
CA HIS A 114 5.06 18.09 2.91
C HIS A 114 6.59 17.89 2.95
N LYS A 115 7.37 18.86 2.47
CA LYS A 115 8.84 18.92 2.57
C LYS A 115 9.36 18.54 3.96
N GLY A 116 10.32 17.62 4.01
CA GLY A 116 10.94 17.19 5.26
C GLY A 116 10.10 16.26 6.12
N SER A 117 8.93 15.83 5.66
CA SER A 117 8.12 14.84 6.38
C SER A 117 8.84 13.49 6.41
N GLU A 118 8.78 12.81 7.56
CA GLU A 118 9.43 11.52 7.79
C GLU A 118 8.40 10.52 8.31
N TYR A 119 8.54 9.26 7.90
CA TYR A 119 7.63 8.18 8.27
C TYR A 119 8.40 6.89 8.58
N TRP A 120 8.04 6.25 9.69
CA TRP A 120 8.40 4.87 9.98
C TRP A 120 7.22 3.96 9.68
N ILE A 121 7.41 3.01 8.77
CA ILE A 121 6.37 2.11 8.29
C ILE A 121 6.80 0.68 8.62
N TYR A 122 6.06 0.01 9.51
CA TYR A 122 6.28 -1.40 9.78
C TYR A 122 5.40 -2.27 8.89
N PHE A 123 6.03 -3.23 8.22
CA PHE A 123 5.37 -4.24 7.41
C PHE A 123 5.29 -5.52 8.24
N GLY A 124 4.09 -5.83 8.71
CA GLY A 124 3.80 -7.03 9.50
C GLY A 124 2.98 -8.04 8.71
N GLY A 125 2.77 -9.20 9.33
CA GLY A 125 1.98 -10.29 8.76
C GLY A 125 1.94 -11.48 9.71
N THR A 126 1.01 -12.40 9.50
CA THR A 126 0.92 -13.62 10.30
C THR A 126 1.80 -14.73 9.75
N SER A 127 2.29 -15.59 10.64
CA SER A 127 3.03 -16.80 10.25
C SER A 127 2.10 -18.01 10.14
N GLU A 128 2.43 -18.95 9.26
CA GLU A 128 1.61 -20.16 9.04
C GLU A 128 1.55 -21.10 10.24
N ALA A 129 2.59 -21.15 11.07
CA ALA A 129 2.56 -22.02 12.24
C ALA A 129 1.84 -21.38 13.44
N ALA A 130 1.79 -20.05 13.54
CA ALA A 130 1.00 -19.36 14.57
C ALA A 130 -0.51 -19.57 14.37
N SER A 131 -0.98 -19.70 13.13
CA SER A 131 -2.38 -20.01 12.85
C SER A 131 -2.74 -21.49 13.07
N LYS A 132 -1.75 -22.38 12.95
CA LYS A 132 -1.92 -23.83 13.12
C LYS A 132 -1.69 -24.34 14.53
N SER A 133 -0.91 -23.64 15.35
CA SER A 133 -0.55 -24.10 16.70
C SER A 133 -1.74 -24.12 17.66
N GLY A 134 -2.87 -23.50 17.31
CA GLY A 134 -4.05 -23.51 18.16
C GLY A 134 -3.80 -22.86 19.53
N GLU A 135 -2.69 -22.12 19.70
CA GLU A 135 -2.57 -21.05 20.68
C GLU A 135 -3.49 -19.93 20.23
N LYS A 136 -4.79 -20.21 20.22
CA LYS A 136 -5.80 -19.20 20.30
C LYS A 136 -5.57 -18.54 21.65
N GLU A 137 -4.99 -17.34 21.67
CA GLU A 137 -5.28 -16.44 22.78
C GLU A 137 -6.82 -16.45 22.92
N GLU A 138 -7.34 -16.69 24.12
CA GLU A 138 -8.77 -16.95 24.39
C GLU A 138 -9.73 -15.82 23.89
N ASP A 139 -9.20 -14.75 23.30
CA ASP A 139 -9.89 -13.60 22.69
C ASP A 139 -10.03 -13.66 21.14
N ASP A 140 -9.73 -14.79 20.49
CA ASP A 140 -9.64 -14.96 19.02
C ASP A 140 -10.94 -14.78 18.20
N ALA A 141 -12.06 -14.36 18.81
CA ALA A 141 -13.34 -14.17 18.11
C ALA A 141 -13.34 -12.98 17.11
N PHE A 142 -12.25 -12.20 17.07
CA PHE A 142 -12.18 -10.92 16.37
C PHE A 142 -11.13 -10.85 15.26
N VAL A 143 -10.48 -11.95 14.90
CA VAL A 143 -9.52 -11.98 13.79
C VAL A 143 -10.25 -11.86 12.45
N PHE A 144 -9.84 -10.91 11.60
CA PHE A 144 -10.36 -10.84 10.24
C PHE A 144 -10.03 -12.12 9.47
N GLU A 145 -11.05 -12.90 9.13
CA GLU A 145 -10.93 -14.11 8.31
C GLU A 145 -11.58 -13.88 6.95
N HIS A 146 -10.76 -13.95 5.90
CA HIS A 146 -11.22 -13.85 4.52
C HIS A 146 -10.66 -15.01 3.71
N ARG A 147 -11.41 -15.53 2.73
CA ARG A 147 -11.04 -16.72 1.92
C ARG A 147 -9.71 -16.59 1.18
N TYR A 148 -9.25 -15.36 0.97
CA TYR A 148 -7.98 -15.06 0.29
C TYR A 148 -6.89 -14.59 1.25
N LYS A 149 -7.18 -14.40 2.53
CA LYS A 149 -6.17 -14.09 3.55
C LYS A 149 -5.22 -15.28 3.63
N LYS A 150 -3.94 -14.99 3.48
CA LYS A 150 -2.85 -15.96 3.63
C LYS A 150 -1.81 -15.39 4.57
N HIS A 151 -1.05 -16.28 5.17
CA HIS A 151 0.11 -15.91 6.00
C HIS A 151 1.20 -15.31 5.10
N SER A 152 1.58 -14.06 5.38
CA SER A 152 2.62 -13.35 4.64
C SER A 152 3.99 -13.39 5.31
N CYS A 153 4.08 -13.74 6.61
CA CYS A 153 5.35 -13.85 7.31
C CYS A 153 6.01 -15.21 7.07
N THR A 154 7.11 -15.21 6.33
CA THR A 154 7.94 -16.40 6.03
C THR A 154 8.98 -16.68 7.11
N ASP A 155 9.25 -15.71 7.98
CA ASP A 155 10.14 -15.86 9.12
C ASP A 155 9.57 -16.83 10.17
N PRO A 156 10.42 -17.34 11.09
CA PRO A 156 9.96 -18.13 12.21
C PRO A 156 8.84 -17.43 12.99
N PRO A 157 7.79 -18.15 13.43
CA PRO A 157 6.62 -17.56 14.09
C PRO A 157 6.94 -16.61 15.24
N HIS A 158 7.89 -17.00 16.10
CA HIS A 158 8.32 -16.21 17.24
C HIS A 158 8.96 -14.87 16.86
N MET A 159 9.53 -14.75 15.66
CA MET A 159 10.09 -13.48 15.17
C MET A 159 8.97 -12.54 14.71
N CYS A 160 8.04 -13.05 13.89
CA CYS A 160 6.88 -12.28 13.42
C CYS A 160 6.07 -11.73 14.60
N THR A 161 5.76 -12.58 15.58
CA THR A 161 5.00 -12.17 16.76
C THR A 161 5.78 -11.22 17.66
N ALA A 162 7.09 -11.45 17.87
CA ALA A 162 7.92 -10.58 18.71
C ALA A 162 8.03 -9.16 18.14
N TYR A 163 8.27 -9.00 16.83
CA TYR A 163 8.40 -7.68 16.21
C TYR A 163 7.06 -6.95 16.06
N GLN A 164 5.97 -7.67 15.81
CA GLN A 164 4.64 -7.08 15.82
C GLN A 164 4.26 -6.56 17.22
N ALA A 165 4.50 -7.38 18.26
CA ALA A 165 4.27 -6.98 19.65
C ALA A 165 5.20 -5.82 20.07
N ALA A 166 6.45 -5.84 19.61
CA ALA A 166 7.41 -4.77 19.87
C ALA A 166 6.99 -3.44 19.22
N PHE A 167 6.58 -3.44 17.95
CA PHE A 167 6.12 -2.22 17.28
C PHE A 167 4.87 -1.66 17.97
N ASN A 168 3.96 -2.51 18.50
CA ASN A 168 2.80 -2.06 19.29
C ASN A 168 3.26 -1.29 20.54
N ARG A 169 4.19 -1.86 21.32
CA ARG A 169 4.74 -1.22 22.52
C ARG A 169 5.55 0.05 22.22
N VAL A 170 6.22 0.11 21.06
CA VAL A 170 6.90 1.32 20.57
C VAL A 170 5.86 2.41 20.26
N TYR A 171 4.80 2.05 19.52
CA TYR A 171 3.73 2.98 19.17
C TYR A 171 3.05 3.57 20.42
N GLU A 172 2.70 2.76 21.42
CA GLU A 172 2.04 3.24 22.65
C GLU A 172 2.83 4.33 23.39
N ARG A 173 4.15 4.33 23.25
CA ARG A 173 5.07 5.30 23.87
C ARG A 173 5.52 6.40 22.91
N TRP A 174 5.10 6.36 21.64
CA TRP A 174 5.64 7.26 20.63
C TRP A 174 5.21 8.71 20.90
N PRO A 175 6.16 9.67 20.86
CA PRO A 175 5.85 11.07 21.10
C PRO A 175 4.81 11.60 20.10
N GLY A 176 3.81 12.33 20.58
CA GLY A 176 2.83 13.03 19.73
C GLY A 176 1.49 12.33 19.49
N ILE A 177 1.32 11.06 19.89
CA ILE A 177 0.03 10.35 19.76
C ILE A 177 -1.02 10.86 20.78
N ASN A 178 -0.58 11.36 21.94
CA ASN A 178 -1.45 11.91 22.97
C ASN A 178 -0.85 13.19 23.55
N LYS A 179 -1.41 14.35 23.18
CA LYS A 179 -1.29 15.69 23.80
C LYS A 179 -0.16 16.61 23.30
N SER A 180 -0.59 17.82 22.90
CA SER A 180 -0.16 19.20 23.19
C SER A 180 1.15 19.54 23.95
N ARG A 181 2.10 18.63 24.14
CA ARG A 181 3.37 18.92 24.79
C ARG A 181 4.44 19.06 23.73
N SER A 182 4.99 20.28 23.73
CA SER A 182 6.19 20.76 23.03
C SER A 182 7.07 19.64 22.48
N PRO A 183 7.52 19.74 21.21
CA PRO A 183 8.47 18.79 20.65
C PRO A 183 9.71 18.76 21.54
N GLN A 184 9.98 17.63 22.18
CA GLN A 184 11.27 17.39 22.81
C GLN A 184 12.28 17.29 21.66
N SER A 185 13.24 18.21 21.61
CA SER A 185 14.15 18.43 20.49
C SER A 185 15.14 17.29 20.20
N GLY A 186 15.00 16.13 20.86
CA GLY A 186 15.91 14.99 20.75
C GLY A 186 15.27 13.67 20.32
N THR A 187 13.94 13.62 20.12
CA THR A 187 13.24 12.42 19.62
C THR A 187 12.87 12.57 18.15
N SER A 188 12.79 11.47 17.41
CA SER A 188 12.36 11.46 16.01
C SER A 188 11.02 12.18 15.84
N LYS A 189 10.91 12.95 14.75
CA LYS A 189 9.68 13.64 14.32
C LYS A 189 8.85 12.79 13.36
N ALA A 190 9.29 11.57 13.07
CA ALA A 190 8.67 10.72 12.07
C ALA A 190 7.28 10.24 12.53
N ASN A 191 6.36 10.19 11.57
CA ASN A 191 5.04 9.61 11.77
C ASN A 191 5.10 8.09 11.71
N LEU A 192 4.35 7.40 12.56
CA LEU A 192 4.24 5.94 12.51
C LEU A 192 3.11 5.50 11.58
N ARG A 193 3.40 4.47 10.77
CA ARG A 193 2.46 3.79 9.88
C ARG A 193 2.67 2.28 9.95
N TYR A 194 1.65 1.54 9.53
CA TYR A 194 1.63 0.09 9.56
C TYR A 194 1.09 -0.47 8.25
N VAL A 195 1.58 -1.63 7.86
CA VAL A 195 1.03 -2.44 6.76
C VAL A 195 0.86 -3.86 7.26
N ASP A 196 -0.36 -4.37 7.17
CA ASP A 196 -0.62 -5.81 7.32
C ASP A 196 -0.57 -6.45 5.94
N CYS A 197 0.52 -7.17 5.65
CA CYS A 197 0.72 -7.85 4.37
C CYS A 197 -0.28 -9.00 4.14
N ASP A 198 -0.99 -9.47 5.17
CA ASP A 198 -2.07 -10.44 5.02
C ASP A 198 -3.36 -9.80 4.48
N VAL A 199 -3.49 -8.48 4.61
CA VAL A 199 -4.67 -7.70 4.21
C VAL A 199 -4.40 -6.88 2.96
N SER A 200 -3.21 -6.30 2.85
CA SER A 200 -2.77 -5.45 1.74
C SER A 200 -1.64 -6.11 0.94
N PRO A 201 -1.84 -7.32 0.37
CA PRO A 201 -0.74 -8.10 -0.21
C PRO A 201 -0.11 -7.44 -1.43
N LEU A 202 -0.83 -6.59 -2.18
CA LEU A 202 -0.25 -5.86 -3.31
C LEU A 202 0.74 -4.79 -2.86
N LEU A 203 0.56 -4.18 -1.68
CA LEU A 203 1.49 -3.19 -1.17
C LEU A 203 2.82 -3.86 -0.78
N CYS A 204 2.79 -5.15 -0.43
CA CYS A 204 3.96 -5.97 -0.10
C CYS A 204 4.42 -6.85 -1.28
N ASP A 205 3.86 -6.65 -2.48
CA ASP A 205 4.23 -7.41 -3.67
C ASP A 205 5.35 -6.69 -4.42
N GLY A 206 6.40 -7.40 -4.81
CA GLY A 206 7.55 -6.79 -5.48
C GLY A 206 7.32 -6.29 -6.90
N ILE A 207 6.22 -6.67 -7.54
CA ILE A 207 5.84 -6.23 -8.90
C ILE A 207 4.90 -5.03 -8.82
N TRP A 208 3.91 -5.11 -7.92
CA TRP A 208 2.79 -4.17 -7.85
C TRP A 208 2.93 -3.13 -6.73
N GLY A 209 3.76 -3.37 -5.73
CA GLY A 209 3.98 -2.44 -4.63
C GLY A 209 5.43 -2.46 -4.20
N LEU A 210 5.66 -2.20 -2.91
CA LEU A 210 7.00 -2.16 -2.38
C LEU A 210 7.54 -3.59 -2.33
N PRO A 211 8.78 -3.86 -2.82
CA PRO A 211 9.41 -5.17 -2.75
C PRO A 211 9.88 -5.47 -1.32
N VAL A 212 8.94 -5.55 -0.41
CA VAL A 212 9.13 -5.73 1.03
C VAL A 212 8.28 -6.89 1.50
N ALA A 213 8.89 -7.79 2.28
CA ALA A 213 8.17 -8.86 2.93
C ALA A 213 7.64 -8.38 4.29
N ALA A 214 6.79 -9.21 4.91
CA ALA A 214 6.48 -9.04 6.32
C ALA A 214 7.76 -9.12 7.18
N ASN A 215 7.69 -8.52 8.37
CA ASN A 215 8.81 -8.34 9.29
C ASN A 215 9.93 -7.42 8.75
N MET A 216 9.54 -6.36 8.06
CA MET A 216 10.45 -5.31 7.59
C MET A 216 10.04 -3.94 8.13
N LEU A 217 11.01 -3.06 8.30
CA LEU A 217 10.81 -1.66 8.68
C LEU A 217 11.30 -0.74 7.58
N ILE A 218 10.50 0.27 7.25
CA ILE A 218 10.83 1.29 6.25
C ILE A 218 10.94 2.65 6.92
N HIS A 219 12.02 3.36 6.64
CA HIS A 219 12.11 4.81 6.86
C HIS A 219 11.91 5.53 5.52
N MET A 220 10.82 6.29 5.40
CA MET A 220 10.56 7.15 4.26
C MET A 220 10.78 8.61 4.65
N LYS A 221 11.56 9.35 3.86
CA LYS A 221 11.82 10.78 4.06
C LYS A 221 11.59 11.57 2.78
N ILE A 222 10.75 12.59 2.86
CA ILE A 222 10.55 13.57 1.79
C ILE A 222 11.67 14.62 1.89
N GLY A 223 12.38 14.87 0.80
CA GLY A 223 13.44 15.86 0.70
C GLY A 223 12.96 17.28 0.99
N HIS A 224 13.90 18.14 1.36
CA HIS A 224 13.64 19.58 1.50
C HIS A 224 13.78 20.33 0.18
N GLU A 225 14.56 19.79 -0.75
CA GLU A 225 14.78 20.34 -2.08
C GLU A 225 13.75 19.75 -3.04
N CYS A 226 12.94 20.61 -3.64
CA CYS A 226 11.87 20.22 -4.55
C CYS A 226 12.03 20.92 -5.88
N ASP A 227 11.66 20.20 -6.93
CA ASP A 227 11.66 20.69 -8.29
C ASP A 227 10.27 21.25 -8.63
N ASN A 228 10.28 22.43 -9.25
CA ASN A 228 9.11 23.17 -9.74
C ASN A 228 9.11 23.27 -11.27
N SER A 229 9.92 22.44 -11.95
CA SER A 229 10.09 22.45 -13.41
C SER A 229 8.82 22.11 -14.20
N ILE A 230 7.83 21.46 -13.57
CA ILE A 230 6.51 21.18 -14.15
C ILE A 230 5.55 22.29 -13.69
N GLU A 231 4.95 23.02 -14.64
CA GLU A 231 4.09 24.18 -14.38
C GLU A 231 3.08 23.94 -13.25
N GLY A 232 3.33 24.57 -12.09
CA GLY A 232 2.43 24.60 -10.93
C GLY A 232 2.44 23.37 -10.02
N ILE A 233 3.30 22.37 -10.26
CA ILE A 233 3.37 21.15 -9.45
C ILE A 233 4.75 21.02 -8.80
N GLU A 234 4.82 21.24 -7.49
CA GLU A 234 6.05 21.06 -6.72
C GLU A 234 6.24 19.59 -6.35
N ARG A 235 7.40 19.03 -6.74
CA ARG A 235 7.76 17.62 -6.52
C ARG A 235 9.08 17.49 -5.78
N CYS A 236 9.06 16.78 -4.68
CA CYS A 236 10.24 16.58 -3.83
C CYS A 236 10.81 15.19 -4.01
N SER A 237 12.13 15.06 -3.85
CA SER A 237 12.76 13.74 -3.79
C SER A 237 12.25 12.94 -2.59
N VAL A 238 12.23 11.61 -2.70
CA VAL A 238 11.83 10.74 -1.59
C VAL A 238 12.87 9.66 -1.42
N THR A 239 13.42 9.55 -0.22
CA THR A 239 14.35 8.49 0.16
C THR A 239 13.63 7.41 0.96
N TRP A 240 13.71 6.19 0.45
CA TRP A 240 13.22 4.97 1.07
C TRP A 240 14.41 4.18 1.61
N ARG A 241 14.44 3.90 2.91
CA ARG A 241 15.40 2.99 3.53
C ARG A 241 14.63 1.79 4.05
N ILE A 242 14.95 0.62 3.53
CA ILE A 242 14.27 -0.63 3.86
C ILE A 242 15.22 -1.48 4.68
N ILE A 243 14.71 -1.97 5.80
CA ILE A 243 15.49 -2.58 6.87
C ILE A 243 14.82 -3.91 7.22
N GLY A 244 15.50 -5.01 6.91
CA GLY A 244 15.08 -6.34 7.32
C GLY A 244 15.26 -6.55 8.83
N LEU A 245 14.27 -7.15 9.48
CA LEU A 245 14.33 -7.50 10.90
C LEU A 245 14.51 -9.03 11.03
N PRO A 246 15.27 -9.52 12.03
CA PRO A 246 16.05 -8.77 13.01
C PRO A 246 17.31 -8.12 12.42
N ILE A 247 17.72 -6.99 12.99
CA ILE A 247 18.93 -6.29 12.55
C ILE A 247 20.14 -7.00 13.15
N ARG A 248 21.05 -7.48 12.30
CA ARG A 248 22.26 -8.19 12.75
C ARG A 248 23.25 -7.30 13.49
N LYS A 249 23.28 -6.00 13.16
CA LYS A 249 24.20 -5.02 13.75
C LYS A 249 23.46 -3.73 14.02
N LEU A 250 23.25 -3.41 15.29
CA LEU A 250 22.69 -2.13 15.70
C LEU A 250 23.70 -0.98 15.51
N PRO A 251 23.20 0.25 15.29
CA PRO A 251 24.03 1.46 15.31
C PRO A 251 24.74 1.65 16.66
N TRP A 252 24.15 1.18 17.76
CA TRP A 252 24.74 1.23 19.09
C TRP A 252 24.62 -0.10 19.84
N THR A 253 25.69 -0.52 20.50
CA THR A 253 25.70 -1.74 21.33
C THR A 253 25.42 -1.38 22.79
N ARG A 254 24.25 -1.75 23.30
CA ARG A 254 23.93 -1.60 24.71
C ARG A 254 24.86 -2.49 25.55
N ARG A 255 25.36 -1.92 26.65
CA ARG A 255 26.18 -2.63 27.63
C ARG A 255 25.40 -2.74 28.93
N ILE A 256 25.24 -3.96 29.46
CA ILE A 256 24.60 -4.23 30.75
C ILE A 256 25.63 -4.70 31.76
N ARG A 257 25.40 -4.39 33.02
CA ARG A 257 26.25 -4.84 34.12
C ARG A 257 25.62 -6.09 34.74
N ILE A 258 26.29 -7.22 34.61
CA ILE A 258 25.89 -8.49 35.24
C ILE A 258 26.72 -8.75 36.50
N ARG A 259 26.12 -9.37 37.50
CA ARG A 259 26.83 -9.83 38.70
C ARG A 259 27.50 -11.17 38.40
N LEU A 260 28.74 -11.34 38.87
CA LEU A 260 29.47 -12.60 38.74
C LEU A 260 29.28 -13.46 39.99
N ASP A 261 29.17 -14.77 39.81
CA ASP A 261 29.01 -15.75 40.90
C ASP A 261 30.18 -15.71 41.89
N SER A 262 31.37 -15.34 41.42
CA SER A 262 32.59 -15.18 42.22
C SER A 262 32.63 -13.90 43.06
N GLY A 263 31.57 -13.08 43.03
CA GLY A 263 31.55 -11.72 43.57
C GLY A 263 32.11 -10.70 42.57
N GLY A 264 31.48 -9.52 42.52
CA GLY A 264 31.81 -8.43 41.58
C GLY A 264 30.80 -8.27 40.44
N THR A 265 31.10 -7.35 39.52
CA THR A 265 30.26 -7.06 38.36
C THR A 265 31.09 -6.93 37.10
N THR A 266 30.63 -7.51 36.00
CA THR A 266 31.22 -7.29 34.67
C THR A 266 30.21 -6.63 33.73
N VAL A 267 30.71 -5.89 32.75
CA VAL A 267 29.90 -5.20 31.76
C VAL A 267 29.98 -5.99 30.46
N VAL A 268 28.84 -6.54 30.01
CA VAL A 268 28.74 -7.35 28.81
C VAL A 268 27.83 -6.67 27.77
N PRO A 269 28.05 -6.90 26.47
CA PRO A 269 27.06 -6.52 25.47
C PRO A 269 25.76 -7.30 25.71
N ALA A 270 24.64 -6.59 25.74
CA ALA A 270 23.33 -7.22 25.72
C ALA A 270 22.85 -7.33 24.27
N PHE A 271 22.33 -8.50 23.89
CA PHE A 271 21.58 -8.59 22.66
C PHE A 271 20.24 -7.87 22.86
N PRO A 272 19.93 -6.87 22.04
CA PRO A 272 18.67 -6.13 22.14
C PRO A 272 17.52 -7.06 21.76
N ASP A 273 16.44 -7.01 22.53
CA ASP A 273 15.19 -7.63 22.12
C ASP A 273 14.55 -6.89 20.92
N ALA A 274 13.44 -7.41 20.39
CA ALA A 274 12.77 -6.82 19.23
C ALA A 274 12.34 -5.36 19.47
N GLU A 275 11.90 -5.03 20.70
CA GLU A 275 11.47 -3.70 21.08
C GLU A 275 12.63 -2.73 21.17
N GLU A 276 13.73 -3.13 21.79
CA GLU A 276 14.94 -2.34 21.89
C GLU A 276 15.53 -2.07 20.50
N GLN A 277 15.52 -3.04 19.58
CA GLN A 277 15.98 -2.82 18.21
C GLN A 277 15.11 -1.77 17.49
N LEU A 278 13.79 -1.91 17.54
CA LEU A 278 12.87 -0.95 16.91
C LEU A 278 12.96 0.43 17.55
N TRP A 279 12.91 0.53 18.88
CA TRP A 279 12.98 1.80 19.59
C TRP A 279 14.30 2.52 19.30
N THR A 280 15.42 1.80 19.33
CA THR A 280 16.74 2.37 19.06
C THR A 280 16.83 2.95 17.66
N LEU A 281 16.29 2.24 16.68
CA LEU A 281 16.31 2.69 15.30
C LEU A 281 15.33 3.84 15.04
N MET A 282 14.14 3.79 15.62
CA MET A 282 13.07 4.72 15.29
C MET A 282 13.14 6.01 16.12
N ALA A 283 13.37 5.91 17.42
CA ALA A 283 13.23 7.04 18.35
C ALA A 283 14.39 8.03 18.31
N TYR A 284 15.60 7.58 17.95
CA TYR A 284 16.79 8.41 17.90
C TYR A 284 17.04 8.89 16.46
N ALA A 285 17.04 10.21 16.27
CA ALA A 285 17.36 10.79 14.97
C ALA A 285 18.79 10.42 14.54
N GLY A 286 18.97 10.00 13.28
CA GLY A 286 20.25 9.59 12.72
C GLY A 286 20.65 8.16 13.06
N ALA A 287 19.85 7.39 13.80
CA ALA A 287 20.10 5.97 14.05
C ALA A 287 20.20 5.17 12.75
N GLU A 288 19.40 5.56 11.76
CA GLU A 288 19.38 4.96 10.44
C GLU A 288 20.71 5.14 9.71
N GLU A 289 21.49 6.19 9.99
CA GLU A 289 22.79 6.45 9.36
C GLU A 289 23.87 5.47 9.82
N GLY A 290 23.69 4.86 11.00
CA GLY A 290 24.61 3.85 11.54
C GLY A 290 24.40 2.44 10.96
N LEU A 291 23.40 2.25 10.10
CA LEU A 291 23.17 1.00 9.38
C LEU A 291 23.97 0.96 8.07
N VAL A 292 24.42 -0.23 7.71
CA VAL A 292 25.00 -0.48 6.39
C VAL A 292 23.87 -0.76 5.42
N TYR A 293 23.75 0.07 4.38
CA TYR A 293 22.81 -0.14 3.27
C TYR A 293 23.57 -0.54 2.03
N TYR A 294 22.96 -1.47 1.29
CA TYR A 294 23.41 -1.81 -0.04
C TYR A 294 22.57 -1.02 -1.05
N PRO A 295 23.17 -0.50 -2.13
CA PRO A 295 22.39 0.12 -3.18
C PRO A 295 21.46 -0.94 -3.77
N ALA A 296 20.20 -0.57 -4.04
CA ALA A 296 19.22 -1.51 -4.60
C ALA A 296 19.67 -2.13 -5.95
N SER A 297 20.75 -1.61 -6.58
CA SER A 297 21.37 -2.11 -7.81
C SER A 297 22.26 -3.34 -7.66
N GLU A 298 22.69 -3.67 -6.44
CA GLU A 298 23.53 -4.84 -6.20
C GLU A 298 22.68 -6.00 -5.68
N GLU A 299 22.55 -7.07 -6.49
CA GLU A 299 21.76 -8.28 -6.18
C GLU A 299 22.32 -9.10 -5.00
N GLU A 300 23.48 -8.75 -4.46
CA GLU A 300 24.20 -9.59 -3.50
C GLU A 300 23.99 -9.14 -2.03
N GLY A 301 22.95 -9.72 -1.42
CA GLY A 301 23.05 -10.23 -0.03
C GLY A 301 22.72 -9.30 1.13
N GLY A 302 22.33 -8.05 0.88
CA GLY A 302 21.93 -7.10 1.93
C GLY A 302 20.47 -7.24 2.37
N THR A 303 20.19 -7.36 3.67
CA THR A 303 18.82 -7.21 4.21
C THR A 303 18.35 -5.75 4.27
N ASN A 304 19.28 -4.81 4.11
CA ASN A 304 19.04 -3.38 4.22
C ASN A 304 19.44 -2.69 2.92
N TRP A 305 18.55 -1.89 2.36
CA TRP A 305 18.82 -1.17 1.12
C TRP A 305 18.21 0.23 1.13
N VAL A 306 18.80 1.12 0.35
CA VAL A 306 18.38 2.52 0.24
C VAL A 306 18.13 2.85 -1.22
N LEU A 307 17.06 3.61 -1.45
CA LEU A 307 16.68 4.11 -2.76
C LEU A 307 16.17 5.54 -2.64
N THR A 308 16.65 6.42 -3.51
CA THR A 308 16.12 7.78 -3.63
C THR A 308 15.44 7.95 -4.98
N VAL A 309 14.18 8.36 -4.95
CA VAL A 309 13.41 8.75 -6.13
C VAL A 309 13.56 10.25 -6.30
N GLU A 310 14.21 10.66 -7.38
CA GLU A 310 14.47 12.07 -7.69
C GLU A 310 13.52 12.57 -8.79
N PRO A 311 13.10 13.85 -8.74
CA PRO A 311 12.37 14.47 -9.85
C PRO A 311 13.21 14.42 -11.12
N ALA A 312 12.59 14.04 -12.24
CA ALA A 312 13.26 13.92 -13.54
C ALA A 312 12.62 14.83 -14.59
N GLY A 313 12.39 16.12 -14.29
CA GLY A 313 11.77 17.07 -15.22
C GLY A 313 10.48 16.51 -15.83
N TYR A 314 10.42 16.39 -17.16
CA TYR A 314 9.28 15.81 -17.89
C TYR A 314 9.31 14.27 -18.01
N GLU A 315 10.39 13.61 -17.61
CA GLU A 315 10.52 12.16 -17.64
C GLU A 315 9.94 11.51 -16.38
N ARG A 316 9.48 10.26 -16.50
CA ARG A 316 9.08 9.47 -15.33
C ARG A 316 10.30 9.09 -14.48
N PRO A 317 10.21 9.09 -13.14
CA PRO A 317 11.35 8.74 -12.30
C PRO A 317 11.79 7.28 -12.52
N LYS A 318 13.04 7.07 -12.96
CA LYS A 318 13.57 5.74 -13.35
C LYS A 318 13.49 4.68 -12.24
N TYR A 319 13.53 5.09 -10.97
CA TYR A 319 13.55 4.19 -9.82
C TYR A 319 12.16 3.85 -9.26
N SER A 320 11.11 4.53 -9.73
CA SER A 320 9.73 4.18 -9.38
C SER A 320 9.34 2.77 -9.84
N HIS A 321 9.91 2.30 -10.95
CA HIS A 321 9.73 0.94 -11.47
C HIS A 321 10.19 -0.13 -10.49
N ARG A 322 11.33 0.08 -9.80
CA ARG A 322 11.88 -0.92 -8.87
C ARG A 322 11.11 -1.03 -7.56
N LEU A 323 10.37 0.02 -7.20
CA LEU A 323 9.48 0.01 -6.05
C LEU A 323 8.07 -0.47 -6.41
N GLY A 324 7.83 -1.00 -7.62
CA GLY A 324 6.49 -1.34 -8.12
C GLY A 324 5.55 -0.14 -8.28
N LEU A 325 5.97 1.06 -7.88
CA LEU A 325 5.18 2.29 -7.88
C LEU A 325 4.85 2.74 -9.32
N GLU A 326 5.71 2.45 -10.30
CA GLU A 326 5.39 2.74 -11.70
C GLU A 326 4.35 1.78 -12.27
N SER A 327 4.47 0.48 -12.02
CA SER A 327 3.47 -0.53 -12.42
C SER A 327 2.10 -0.15 -11.85
N TRP A 328 2.08 0.28 -10.59
CA TRP A 328 0.92 0.85 -9.95
C TRP A 328 0.42 2.11 -10.64
N ALA A 329 1.29 3.10 -10.88
CA ALA A 329 0.93 4.33 -11.55
C ALA A 329 0.32 4.09 -12.93
N VAL A 330 0.84 3.13 -13.69
CA VAL A 330 0.34 2.74 -15.02
C VAL A 330 -1.01 2.04 -14.89
N LEU A 331 -1.13 1.07 -13.99
CA LEU A 331 -2.39 0.39 -13.70
C LEU A 331 -3.45 1.40 -13.26
N ARG A 332 -3.10 2.32 -12.36
CA ARG A 332 -3.96 3.40 -11.88
C ARG A 332 -4.33 4.36 -13.00
N THR A 333 -3.38 4.77 -13.85
CA THR A 333 -3.69 5.62 -15.01
C THR A 333 -4.70 4.91 -15.91
N PHE A 334 -4.55 3.61 -16.11
CA PHE A 334 -5.48 2.82 -16.91
C PHE A 334 -6.86 2.62 -16.24
N MET A 335 -6.89 2.32 -14.93
CA MET A 335 -8.14 2.10 -14.19
C MET A 335 -8.88 3.41 -13.93
N ASP A 336 -8.17 4.47 -13.54
CA ASP A 336 -8.74 5.77 -13.22
C ASP A 336 -9.12 6.56 -14.48
N PHE A 337 -8.36 6.38 -15.56
CA PHE A 337 -8.55 7.06 -16.83
C PHE A 337 -8.39 6.09 -18.00
N PRO A 338 -9.32 5.12 -18.20
CA PRO A 338 -9.28 4.28 -19.37
C PRO A 338 -9.40 5.19 -20.61
N LEU A 339 -8.31 5.35 -21.34
CA LEU A 339 -8.24 6.03 -22.64
C LEU A 339 -8.48 7.56 -22.65
N GLY A 340 -8.37 8.25 -21.50
CA GLY A 340 -8.30 9.72 -21.44
C GLY A 340 -9.58 10.47 -21.88
N LEU A 341 -10.74 9.80 -21.90
CA LEU A 341 -12.01 10.40 -22.33
C LEU A 341 -12.94 10.69 -21.14
N PRO A 342 -13.35 11.96 -20.89
CA PRO A 342 -14.21 12.34 -19.76
C PRO A 342 -15.67 11.85 -19.86
N ARG A 343 -16.04 11.10 -20.90
CA ARG A 343 -17.41 10.59 -21.12
C ARG A 343 -17.69 9.23 -20.48
N GLU A 344 -16.70 8.58 -19.85
CA GLU A 344 -16.79 7.18 -19.48
C GLU A 344 -16.84 6.87 -17.98
N LEU A 345 -17.11 7.82 -17.07
CA LEU A 345 -17.37 7.46 -15.66
C LEU A 345 -18.54 6.45 -15.55
N LEU A 346 -19.57 6.66 -16.37
CA LEU A 346 -20.70 5.76 -16.48
C LEU A 346 -20.29 4.40 -17.08
N VAL A 347 -19.57 4.42 -18.21
CA VAL A 347 -19.12 3.21 -18.92
C VAL A 347 -18.16 2.39 -18.05
N ARG A 348 -17.22 3.04 -17.36
CA ARG A 348 -16.34 2.45 -16.35
C ARG A 348 -17.14 1.78 -15.26
N CYS A 349 -18.09 2.48 -14.65
CA CYS A 349 -18.92 1.88 -13.61
C CYS A 349 -19.68 0.65 -14.10
N TYR A 350 -20.24 0.70 -15.32
CA TYR A 350 -20.93 -0.44 -15.92
C TYR A 350 -20.00 -1.61 -16.30
N LEU A 351 -18.78 -1.35 -16.77
CA LEU A 351 -17.77 -2.36 -17.05
C LEU A 351 -17.28 -3.02 -15.75
N GLU A 352 -16.99 -2.23 -14.72
CA GLU A 352 -16.61 -2.71 -13.39
C GLU A 352 -17.74 -3.55 -12.78
N ARG A 353 -18.99 -3.07 -12.86
CA ARG A 353 -20.17 -3.82 -12.42
C ARG A 353 -20.38 -5.10 -13.22
N TRP A 354 -20.18 -5.08 -14.54
CA TRP A 354 -20.27 -6.28 -15.37
C TRP A 354 -19.18 -7.29 -15.01
N LEU A 355 -17.95 -6.84 -14.77
CA LEU A 355 -16.85 -7.68 -14.30
C LEU A 355 -17.18 -8.27 -12.93
N ASP A 356 -17.69 -7.48 -11.97
CA ASP A 356 -18.16 -7.96 -10.67
C ASP A 356 -19.22 -9.07 -10.84
N LEU A 357 -20.19 -8.89 -11.75
CA LEU A 357 -21.26 -9.86 -12.01
C LEU A 357 -20.78 -11.12 -12.75
N PHE A 358 -19.96 -10.97 -13.78
CA PHE A 358 -19.42 -12.07 -14.58
C PHE A 358 -18.53 -12.96 -13.72
N LEU A 359 -17.70 -12.32 -12.90
CA LEU A 359 -16.70 -13.01 -12.11
C LEU A 359 -17.22 -13.43 -10.73
N ARG A 360 -18.39 -12.94 -10.28
CA ARG A 360 -19.15 -13.53 -9.17
C ARG A 360 -19.34 -15.03 -9.33
N TRP A 361 -19.45 -15.52 -10.57
CA TRP A 361 -19.51 -16.95 -10.86
C TRP A 361 -18.21 -17.70 -10.46
N TRP A 362 -17.06 -17.04 -10.56
CA TRP A 362 -15.75 -17.57 -10.15
C TRP A 362 -15.52 -17.44 -8.63
N ASP A 363 -16.09 -16.41 -8.01
CA ASP A 363 -15.76 -15.97 -6.65
C ASP A 363 -16.73 -16.45 -5.55
N GLY A 364 -17.63 -17.39 -5.84
CA GLY A 364 -18.46 -18.04 -4.81
C GLY A 364 -19.65 -17.20 -4.31
N PRO A 365 -20.17 -17.45 -3.09
CA PRO A 365 -21.48 -16.95 -2.66
C PRO A 365 -21.56 -15.40 -2.54
N PRO A 366 -22.77 -14.83 -2.73
CA PRO A 366 -23.02 -13.40 -3.00
C PRO A 366 -22.64 -12.36 -1.95
N HIS A 367 -22.30 -12.76 -0.72
CA HIS A 367 -21.96 -11.80 0.34
C HIS A 367 -20.56 -11.21 0.19
N VAL A 368 -19.74 -11.78 -0.70
CA VAL A 368 -18.35 -11.36 -0.95
C VAL A 368 -18.23 -10.31 -2.07
N VAL A 369 -19.23 -10.24 -2.96
CA VAL A 369 -19.23 -9.33 -4.11
C VAL A 369 -20.54 -8.55 -4.11
N TYR A 370 -20.50 -7.35 -3.53
CA TYR A 370 -21.53 -6.35 -3.78
C TYR A 370 -21.19 -5.67 -5.10
N PRO A 371 -21.89 -5.98 -6.21
CA PRO A 371 -21.65 -5.27 -7.47
C PRO A 371 -21.86 -3.78 -7.24
N ARG A 372 -20.89 -2.97 -7.67
CA ARG A 372 -20.93 -1.52 -7.48
C ARG A 372 -22.24 -0.95 -8.03
N SER A 373 -22.85 -0.03 -7.28
CA SER A 373 -24.02 0.72 -7.75
C SER A 373 -23.55 1.87 -8.62
N CYS A 374 -24.10 1.99 -9.83
CA CYS A 374 -23.83 3.12 -10.71
C CYS A 374 -24.82 4.28 -10.54
N VAL A 375 -25.74 4.19 -9.57
CA VAL A 375 -26.83 5.15 -9.38
C VAL A 375 -26.31 6.57 -9.07
N ASP A 376 -25.30 6.69 -8.22
CA ASP A 376 -24.72 7.99 -7.88
C ASP A 376 -23.94 8.59 -9.07
N VAL A 377 -23.24 7.72 -9.82
CA VAL A 377 -22.50 8.08 -11.04
C VAL A 377 -23.46 8.50 -12.16
N GLU A 378 -24.61 7.84 -12.29
CA GLU A 378 -25.70 8.23 -13.19
C GLU A 378 -26.23 9.62 -12.85
N GLY A 379 -26.49 9.87 -11.57
CA GLY A 379 -26.97 11.17 -11.09
C GLY A 379 -25.96 12.30 -11.31
N GLU A 380 -24.67 12.01 -11.23
CA GLU A 380 -23.60 13.00 -11.51
C GLU A 380 -23.39 13.20 -13.01
N HIS A 381 -23.48 12.12 -13.81
CA HIS A 381 -23.43 12.18 -15.26
C HIS A 381 -24.62 12.96 -15.83
N GLU A 382 -25.83 12.74 -15.32
CA GLU A 382 -27.03 13.47 -15.74
C GLU A 382 -26.94 14.97 -15.36
N ARG A 383 -26.40 15.29 -14.18
CA ARG A 383 -26.11 16.68 -13.78
C ARG A 383 -25.09 17.34 -14.71
N SER A 384 -24.03 16.62 -15.10
CA SER A 384 -23.01 17.11 -16.01
C SER A 384 -23.55 17.30 -17.43
N ARG A 385 -24.37 16.36 -17.91
CA ARG A 385 -25.08 16.47 -19.19
C ARG A 385 -26.00 17.68 -19.22
N LYS A 386 -26.81 17.89 -18.17
CA LYS A 386 -27.66 19.09 -18.05
C LYS A 386 -26.85 20.39 -18.09
N ARG A 387 -25.68 20.44 -17.45
CA ARG A 387 -24.79 21.61 -17.55
C ARG A 387 -24.25 21.83 -18.96
N MET A 388 -23.87 20.77 -19.66
CA MET A 388 -23.40 20.88 -21.04
C MET A 388 -24.53 21.27 -22.00
N ASP A 389 -25.73 20.71 -21.84
CA ASP A 389 -26.90 21.08 -22.65
C ASP A 389 -27.26 22.56 -22.45
N VAL A 390 -27.19 23.07 -21.21
CA VAL A 390 -27.37 24.50 -20.90
C VAL A 390 -26.26 25.36 -21.54
N MET A 391 -25.01 24.92 -21.47
CA MET A 391 -23.90 25.63 -22.11
C MET A 391 -24.02 25.67 -23.63
N ASP A 392 -24.38 24.56 -24.26
CA ASP A 392 -24.60 24.48 -25.70
C ASP A 392 -25.79 25.36 -26.12
N ASP A 393 -26.85 25.43 -25.32
CA ASP A 393 -27.98 26.33 -25.55
C ASP A 393 -27.56 27.81 -25.44
N LEU A 394 -26.77 28.17 -24.43
CA LEU A 394 -26.21 29.52 -24.27
C LEU A 394 -25.28 29.92 -25.43
N VAL A 395 -24.43 29.00 -25.90
CA VAL A 395 -23.57 29.23 -27.06
C VAL A 395 -24.41 29.41 -28.33
N LYS A 396 -25.39 28.53 -28.54
CA LYS A 396 -26.15 28.46 -29.79
C LYS A 396 -27.23 29.55 -29.92
N ASN A 397 -27.94 29.87 -28.84
CA ASN A 397 -29.07 30.81 -28.87
C ASN A 397 -28.67 32.22 -28.43
N HIS A 398 -27.61 32.35 -27.62
CA HIS A 398 -27.20 33.63 -27.06
C HIS A 398 -25.81 34.09 -27.51
N GLY A 399 -25.09 33.28 -28.30
CA GLY A 399 -23.79 33.65 -28.86
C GLY A 399 -22.69 33.85 -27.81
N ILE A 400 -22.90 33.36 -26.59
CA ILE A 400 -21.94 33.53 -25.49
C ILE A 400 -20.84 32.49 -25.66
N HIS A 401 -19.63 32.94 -25.98
CA HIS A 401 -18.49 32.03 -26.09
C HIS A 401 -18.07 31.51 -24.71
N PRO A 402 -17.70 30.23 -24.56
CA PRO A 402 -17.35 29.63 -23.27
C PRO A 402 -16.26 30.40 -22.51
N ASN A 403 -15.33 31.01 -23.24
CA ASN A 403 -14.22 31.78 -22.67
C ASN A 403 -14.66 33.07 -21.95
N GLN A 404 -15.89 33.55 -22.17
CA GLN A 404 -16.44 34.74 -21.50
C GLN A 404 -17.11 34.43 -20.15
N MET A 405 -17.44 33.17 -19.87
CA MET A 405 -18.09 32.77 -18.61
C MET A 405 -17.11 32.44 -17.48
N PHE A 406 -15.83 32.18 -17.79
CA PHE A 406 -14.81 31.81 -16.80
C PHE A 406 -13.92 33.00 -16.36
N MET A 407 -14.24 34.23 -16.78
CA MET A 407 -13.52 35.46 -16.42
C MET A 407 -14.35 36.43 -15.55
N ALA A 408 -15.47 35.97 -14.98
CA ALA A 408 -16.33 36.77 -14.10
C ALA A 408 -16.22 36.31 -12.63
#